data_AF-A0A6L7IVN6-F1
#
_entry.id   AF-A0A6L7IVN6-F1
#
_cell.length_a   1.000
_cell.length_b   1.000
_cell.length_c   1.000
_cell.angle_alpha   90.00
_cell.angle_beta   90.00
_cell.angle_gamma   90.00
#
_symmetry.space_group_name_H-M   'P 1'
#
loop_
_entity.id
_entity.type
_entity.pdbx_description
1 polymer ?
#
loop_
_entity_poly.entity_id
_entity_poly.type
_entity_poly.pdbx_seq_one_letter_code
_entity_poly.pdbx_strand_id
1 'polypeptide(L)'
;MRRVLAGLVVVSLAAGTLCLGCASSQNAGGSAPASQKELAAAWPLSNESHVANNMKCGACHDEEDPTQGAAAVTADTCLSCHGSYERVAERTAAIGEDVNPHDNFHYDMQLDCTTCHKSHGESVNLCLSCHDADLWMNDIP
;
A
#
# COMPACT_ATOMS: atom_id res chain seq x y z
N MET A 1 -62.19 -54.69 -14.58
CA MET A 1 -61.73 -55.80 -13.71
C MET A 1 -60.70 -55.19 -12.74
N ARG A 2 -61.09 -54.88 -11.50
CA ARG A 2 -60.68 -55.61 -10.27
C ARG A 2 -59.14 -55.76 -10.21
N ARG A 3 -58.39 -55.18 -9.26
CA ARG A 3 -58.61 -55.15 -7.81
C ARG A 3 -57.85 -54.00 -7.13
N VAL A 4 -58.55 -53.39 -6.17
CA VAL A 4 -58.04 -52.61 -5.03
C VAL A 4 -57.33 -53.58 -4.08
N LEU A 5 -56.15 -53.19 -3.56
CA LEU A 5 -55.66 -53.66 -2.26
C LEU A 5 -55.01 -52.48 -1.52
N ALA A 6 -55.76 -51.99 -0.54
CA ALA A 6 -55.28 -51.18 0.56
C ALA A 6 -54.33 -52.03 1.44
N GLY A 7 -53.24 -51.43 1.90
CA GLY A 7 -52.26 -52.05 2.79
C GLY A 7 -51.79 -51.03 3.82
N LEU A 8 -51.84 -51.45 5.08
CA LEU A 8 -51.81 -50.70 6.32
C LEU A 8 -50.69 -49.65 6.51
N VAL A 9 -51.13 -48.61 7.21
CA VAL A 9 -50.41 -47.70 8.10
C VAL A 9 -49.38 -48.43 8.99
N VAL A 10 -48.13 -47.96 8.97
CA VAL A 10 -47.24 -47.98 10.14
C VAL A 10 -46.68 -46.58 10.30
N VAL A 11 -47.30 -45.83 11.23
CA VAL A 11 -46.76 -44.58 11.74
C VAL A 11 -45.62 -44.94 12.69
N SER A 12 -44.38 -44.72 12.25
CA SER A 12 -43.22 -44.70 13.14
C SER A 12 -42.89 -43.26 13.48
N LEU A 13 -43.31 -42.81 14.66
CA LEU A 13 -42.77 -41.64 15.33
C LEU A 13 -41.29 -41.90 15.63
N ALA A 14 -40.40 -41.43 14.76
CA ALA A 14 -39.03 -41.13 15.15
C ALA A 14 -38.98 -39.64 15.48
N ALA A 15 -39.04 -39.33 16.78
CA ALA A 15 -38.71 -38.02 17.31
C ALA A 15 -37.22 -37.75 17.06
N GLY A 16 -36.91 -37.27 15.86
CA GLY A 16 -35.62 -36.71 15.51
C GLY A 16 -35.55 -35.30 16.08
N THR A 17 -34.87 -35.19 17.21
CA THR A 17 -34.45 -33.96 17.86
C THR A 17 -33.97 -32.95 16.82
N LEU A 18 -34.81 -31.95 16.55
CA LEU A 18 -34.44 -30.79 15.77
C LEU A 18 -33.42 -30.01 16.61
N CYS A 19 -32.14 -30.38 16.47
CA CYS A 19 -31.06 -29.51 16.90
C CYS A 19 -31.32 -28.15 16.26
N LEU A 20 -31.60 -27.17 17.11
CA LEU A 20 -31.41 -25.76 16.82
C LEU A 20 -30.15 -25.68 15.95
N GLY A 21 -30.35 -25.36 14.67
CA GLY A 21 -29.26 -25.00 13.80
C GLY A 21 -28.56 -23.85 14.50
N CYS A 22 -27.38 -24.13 15.05
CA CYS A 22 -26.40 -23.10 15.29
C CYS A 22 -26.28 -22.37 13.96
N ALA A 23 -26.91 -21.21 13.85
CA ALA A 23 -26.56 -20.25 12.85
C ALA A 23 -25.05 -20.14 12.94
N SER A 24 -24.36 -20.66 11.93
CA SER A 24 -22.95 -20.43 11.73
C SER A 24 -22.85 -18.93 11.52
N SER A 25 -22.71 -18.20 12.61
CA SER A 25 -22.30 -16.82 12.60
C SER A 25 -20.94 -16.86 11.93
N GLN A 26 -20.97 -16.51 10.65
CA GLN A 26 -19.81 -16.24 9.86
C GLN A 26 -19.11 -15.10 10.60
N ASN A 27 -18.16 -15.43 11.47
CA ASN A 27 -17.12 -14.50 11.88
C ASN A 27 -16.26 -14.27 10.65
N ALA A 28 -16.80 -13.54 9.67
CA ALA A 28 -16.02 -12.74 8.77
C ALA A 28 -15.48 -11.60 9.63
N GLY A 29 -14.35 -11.85 10.29
CA GLY A 29 -13.53 -10.82 10.93
C GLY A 29 -12.86 -9.94 9.88
N GLY A 30 -13.65 -9.37 8.97
CA GLY A 30 -13.23 -8.23 8.18
C GLY A 30 -13.58 -7.00 8.99
N SER A 31 -12.57 -6.43 9.66
CA SER A 31 -12.64 -5.05 10.13
C SER A 31 -13.18 -4.19 8.99
N ALA A 32 -14.16 -3.33 9.24
CA ALA A 32 -14.54 -2.32 8.27
C ALA A 32 -13.26 -1.55 7.83
N PRO A 33 -13.13 -1.16 6.55
CA PRO A 33 -11.94 -0.45 6.10
C PRO A 33 -11.74 0.80 6.95
N ALA A 34 -10.52 1.01 7.45
CA ALA A 34 -10.18 2.16 8.27
C ALA A 34 -10.48 3.45 7.49
N SER A 35 -11.04 4.45 8.18
CA SER A 35 -11.28 5.75 7.56
C SER A 35 -9.97 6.42 7.15
N GLN A 36 -10.00 7.32 6.16
CA GLN A 36 -8.81 8.09 5.76
C GLN A 36 -8.14 8.81 6.94
N LYS A 37 -8.91 9.24 7.94
CA LYS A 37 -8.37 9.88 9.14
C LYS A 37 -7.58 8.91 10.01
N GLU A 38 -8.07 7.70 10.18
CA GLU A 38 -7.38 6.66 10.94
C GLU A 38 -6.12 6.20 10.22
N LEU A 39 -6.18 6.02 8.89
CA LEU A 39 -5.02 5.71 8.06
C LEU A 39 -3.96 6.80 8.12
N ALA A 40 -4.33 8.07 7.99
CA ALA A 40 -3.38 9.19 8.06
C ALA A 40 -2.72 9.32 9.45
N ALA A 41 -3.42 8.94 10.53
CA ALA A 41 -2.84 8.93 11.86
C ALA A 41 -1.86 7.76 12.08
N ALA A 42 -2.12 6.61 11.47
CA ALA A 42 -1.27 5.42 11.58
C ALA A 42 -0.03 5.49 10.66
N TRP A 43 -0.17 6.08 9.48
CA TRP A 43 0.88 6.27 8.48
C TRP A 43 0.99 7.74 8.07
N PRO A 44 1.53 8.61 8.95
CA PRO A 44 1.69 10.02 8.63
C PRO A 44 2.65 10.19 7.44
N LEU A 45 2.43 11.21 6.62
CA LEU A 45 3.37 11.59 5.58
C LEU A 45 4.58 12.31 6.19
N SER A 46 5.79 11.96 5.77
CA SER A 46 7.05 12.53 6.28
C SER A 46 7.54 13.75 5.51
N ASN A 47 7.15 13.88 4.23
CA ASN A 47 7.55 15.00 3.39
C ASN A 47 6.57 16.18 3.54
N GLU A 48 7.08 17.35 3.94
CA GLU A 48 6.28 18.55 4.17
C GLU A 48 5.49 19.01 2.93
N SER A 49 6.06 18.85 1.73
CA SER A 49 5.38 19.25 0.49
C SER A 49 4.17 18.38 0.19
N HIS A 50 4.27 17.06 0.34
CA HIS A 50 3.10 16.18 0.17
C HIS A 50 2.04 16.40 1.26
N VAL A 51 2.46 16.69 2.50
CA VAL A 51 1.56 17.10 3.59
C VAL A 51 0.83 18.39 3.25
N ALA A 52 1.56 19.44 2.83
CA ALA A 52 1.01 20.75 2.52
C ALA A 52 0.02 20.71 1.36
N ASN A 53 0.18 19.77 0.43
CA ASN A 53 -0.74 19.54 -0.68
C ASN A 53 -1.93 18.61 -0.34
N ASN A 54 -2.09 18.21 0.93
CA ASN A 54 -3.17 17.33 1.39
C ASN A 54 -3.30 16.04 0.57
N MET A 55 -2.15 15.42 0.23
CA MET A 55 -2.13 14.19 -0.57
C MET A 55 -2.99 13.09 0.06
N LYS A 56 -3.79 12.46 -0.78
CA LYS A 56 -4.68 11.36 -0.41
C LYS A 56 -3.98 10.02 -0.58
N CYS A 57 -4.45 9.00 0.12
CA CYS A 57 -3.87 7.65 0.04
C CYS A 57 -3.83 7.14 -1.41
N GLY A 58 -4.92 7.36 -2.16
CA GLY A 58 -5.07 7.01 -3.57
C GLY A 58 -4.16 7.75 -4.56
N ALA A 59 -3.45 8.80 -4.11
CA ALA A 59 -2.48 9.47 -4.95
C ALA A 59 -1.22 8.62 -5.19
N CYS A 60 -0.92 7.72 -4.25
CA CYS A 60 0.24 6.83 -4.33
C CYS A 60 -0.15 5.35 -4.33
N HIS A 61 -1.22 5.01 -3.60
CA HIS A 61 -1.69 3.64 -3.43
C HIS A 61 -2.95 3.37 -4.23
N ASP A 62 -3.36 2.11 -4.27
CA ASP A 62 -4.70 1.73 -4.70
C ASP A 62 -5.77 2.42 -3.83
N GLU A 63 -6.82 2.94 -4.46
CA GLU A 63 -7.88 3.67 -3.75
C GLU A 63 -8.74 2.76 -2.88
N GLU A 64 -8.92 1.50 -3.27
CA GLU A 64 -9.76 0.52 -2.59
C GLU A 64 -9.00 -0.16 -1.46
N ASP A 65 -7.69 -0.37 -1.63
CA ASP A 65 -6.79 -0.93 -0.61
C ASP A 65 -5.45 -0.17 -0.51
N PRO A 66 -5.40 0.93 0.25
CA PRO A 66 -4.18 1.70 0.42
C PRO A 66 -3.15 1.04 1.36
N THR A 67 -3.44 -0.15 1.89
CA THR A 67 -2.62 -0.79 2.94
C THR A 67 -1.66 -1.86 2.43
N GLN A 68 -1.55 -2.00 1.10
CA GLN A 68 -0.69 -3.00 0.43
C GLN A 68 0.82 -2.77 0.62
N GLY A 69 1.20 -1.70 1.33
CA GLY A 69 2.58 -1.41 1.69
C GLY A 69 3.38 -0.74 0.57
N ALA A 70 4.65 -0.46 0.86
CA ALA A 70 5.51 0.33 -0.03
C ALA A 70 5.85 -0.37 -1.36
N ALA A 71 5.87 -1.71 -1.38
CA ALA A 71 6.16 -2.48 -2.60
C ALA A 71 5.05 -2.37 -3.67
N ALA A 72 3.85 -1.94 -3.27
CA ALA A 72 2.75 -1.66 -4.20
C ALA A 72 2.88 -0.29 -4.90
N VAL A 73 3.78 0.57 -4.44
CA VAL A 73 4.02 1.91 -5.01
C VAL A 73 5.29 1.85 -5.86
N THR A 74 5.13 1.94 -7.17
CA THR A 74 6.24 1.92 -8.13
C THR A 74 6.77 3.33 -8.40
N ALA A 75 7.96 3.42 -8.99
CA ALA A 75 8.50 4.70 -9.48
C ALA A 75 7.52 5.44 -10.42
N ASP A 76 6.79 4.72 -11.28
CA ASP A 76 5.84 5.32 -12.23
C ASP A 76 4.78 6.19 -11.53
N THR A 77 4.32 5.79 -10.34
CA THR A 77 3.39 6.58 -9.55
C THR A 77 4.00 7.92 -9.15
N CYS A 78 5.27 7.93 -8.73
CA CYS A 78 6.00 9.16 -8.42
C CYS A 78 6.19 10.03 -9.68
N LEU A 79 6.63 9.40 -10.76
CA LEU A 79 6.92 10.04 -12.05
C LEU A 79 5.68 10.65 -12.71
N SER A 80 4.48 10.14 -12.42
CA SER A 80 3.21 10.74 -12.88
C SER A 80 3.06 12.22 -12.51
N CYS A 81 3.66 12.64 -11.39
CA CYS A 81 3.69 14.04 -10.94
C CYS A 81 5.08 14.68 -11.06
N HIS A 82 6.14 13.90 -10.85
CA HIS A 82 7.52 14.42 -10.82
C HIS A 82 8.18 14.49 -12.20
N GLY A 83 7.59 13.89 -13.23
CA GLY A 83 8.11 13.83 -14.60
C GLY A 83 8.96 12.59 -14.82
N SER A 84 9.99 12.66 -15.65
CA SER A 84 10.94 11.56 -15.85
C SER A 84 12.11 11.63 -14.87
N TYR A 85 12.90 10.56 -14.79
CA TYR A 85 14.15 10.57 -14.02
C TYR A 85 15.09 11.68 -14.50
N GLU A 86 15.21 11.90 -15.81
CA GLU A 86 16.01 12.98 -16.40
C GLU A 86 15.55 14.35 -15.90
N ARG A 87 14.23 14.57 -15.88
CA ARG A 87 13.68 15.82 -15.37
C ARG A 87 13.96 16.01 -13.88
N VAL A 88 13.89 14.94 -13.09
CA VAL A 88 14.24 15.01 -11.66
C VAL A 88 15.72 15.35 -11.49
N ALA A 89 16.60 14.66 -12.21
CA ALA A 89 18.04 14.92 -12.21
C ALA A 89 18.37 16.36 -12.62
N GLU A 90 17.78 16.87 -13.70
CA GLU A 90 17.95 18.27 -14.14
C GLU A 90 17.55 19.26 -13.04
N ARG A 91 16.42 19.01 -12.36
CA ARG A 91 15.93 19.90 -11.29
C ARG A 91 16.77 19.83 -10.02
N THR A 92 17.50 18.73 -9.80
CA THR A 92 18.40 18.55 -8.65
C THR A 92 19.87 18.69 -8.99
N ALA A 93 20.21 19.20 -10.17
CA ALA A 93 21.60 19.35 -10.60
C ALA A 93 22.43 20.26 -9.68
N ALA A 94 21.78 21.15 -8.93
CA ALA A 94 22.43 22.06 -7.98
C ALA A 94 22.57 21.48 -6.55
N ILE A 95 22.21 20.21 -6.32
CA ILE A 95 22.21 19.60 -4.99
C ILE A 95 23.62 19.23 -4.50
N GLY A 96 24.57 19.12 -5.43
CA GLY A 96 25.98 18.89 -5.16
C GLY A 96 26.84 19.62 -6.19
N GLU A 97 28.14 19.66 -5.97
CA GLU A 97 29.08 20.31 -6.89
C GLU A 97 29.21 19.51 -8.20
N ASP A 98 29.57 18.23 -8.07
CA ASP A 98 29.85 17.33 -9.20
C ASP A 98 29.03 16.02 -9.17
N VAL A 99 28.21 15.81 -8.13
CA VAL A 99 27.47 14.56 -7.91
C VAL A 99 26.00 14.84 -7.66
N ASN A 100 25.14 14.12 -8.37
CA ASN A 100 23.68 14.18 -8.23
C ASN A 100 23.13 12.79 -7.87
N PRO A 101 22.45 12.62 -6.72
CA PRO A 101 21.87 11.32 -6.33
C PRO A 101 20.87 10.76 -7.35
N HIS A 102 20.24 11.62 -8.14
CA HIS A 102 19.27 11.25 -9.17
C HIS A 102 19.89 11.02 -10.55
N ASP A 103 21.21 11.20 -10.68
CA ASP A 103 22.00 10.89 -11.87
C ASP A 103 23.31 10.24 -11.41
N ASN A 104 23.17 9.03 -10.86
CA ASN A 104 24.26 8.33 -10.19
C ASN A 104 24.90 7.28 -11.12
N PHE A 105 26.20 7.05 -10.95
CA PHE A 105 26.98 6.15 -11.79
C PHE A 105 26.71 4.65 -11.56
N HIS A 106 26.20 4.26 -10.39
CA HIS A 106 26.10 2.85 -10.02
C HIS A 106 24.85 2.17 -10.58
N TYR A 107 23.76 2.91 -10.67
CA TYR A 107 22.44 2.37 -10.94
C TYR A 107 21.75 3.08 -12.11
N ASP A 108 22.46 3.99 -12.78
CA ASP A 108 21.90 4.89 -13.79
C ASP A 108 20.60 5.52 -13.25
N MET A 109 19.59 5.65 -14.12
CA MET A 109 18.25 6.16 -13.80
C MET A 109 17.24 5.05 -13.49
N GLN A 110 17.66 4.02 -12.73
CA GLN A 110 16.83 2.82 -12.53
C GLN A 110 16.47 2.53 -11.06
N LEU A 111 16.97 3.30 -10.09
CA LEU A 111 16.57 3.11 -8.70
C LEU A 111 15.11 3.53 -8.47
N ASP A 112 14.34 2.67 -7.82
CA ASP A 112 13.02 3.04 -7.31
C ASP A 112 13.13 4.22 -6.34
N CYS A 113 12.25 5.22 -6.52
CA CYS A 113 12.24 6.44 -5.70
C CYS A 113 12.12 6.11 -4.20
N THR A 114 11.34 5.07 -3.89
CA THR A 114 11.09 4.59 -2.52
C THR A 114 12.31 3.97 -1.86
N THR A 115 13.39 3.68 -2.59
CA THR A 115 14.67 3.21 -2.05
C THR A 115 15.22 4.21 -1.04
N CYS A 116 15.20 5.50 -1.38
CA CYS A 116 15.71 6.59 -0.55
C CYS A 116 14.55 7.37 0.10
N HIS A 117 13.52 7.71 -0.67
CA HIS A 117 12.41 8.56 -0.21
C HIS A 117 11.33 7.74 0.49
N LYS A 118 11.26 7.83 1.81
CA LYS A 118 10.24 7.13 2.61
C LYS A 118 9.08 8.07 2.86
N SER A 119 7.92 7.82 2.25
CA SER A 119 6.74 8.69 2.43
C SER A 119 6.11 8.61 3.82
N HIS A 120 6.29 7.49 4.54
CA HIS A 120 5.70 7.27 5.88
C HIS A 120 6.74 7.10 6.99
N GLY A 121 7.96 7.59 6.76
CA GLY A 121 9.07 7.47 7.71
C GLY A 121 10.23 8.37 7.33
N GLU A 122 11.33 8.26 8.07
CA GLU A 122 12.55 9.01 7.78
C GLU A 122 13.16 8.56 6.45
N SER A 123 13.44 9.52 5.57
CA SER A 123 14.12 9.25 4.30
C SER A 123 15.60 9.02 4.52
N VAL A 124 16.20 8.19 3.69
CA VAL A 124 17.62 7.83 3.77
C VAL A 124 18.34 8.25 2.50
N ASN A 125 19.60 8.64 2.63
CA ASN A 125 20.48 8.81 1.48
C ASN A 125 21.30 7.52 1.31
N LEU A 126 20.95 6.69 0.32
CA LEU A 126 21.66 5.44 0.07
C LEU A 126 23.16 5.67 -0.17
N CYS A 127 23.56 6.79 -0.78
CA CYS A 127 24.96 7.10 -1.06
C CYS A 127 25.80 7.16 0.23
N LEU A 128 25.20 7.60 1.34
CA LEU A 128 25.87 7.70 2.64
C LEU A 128 26.27 6.35 3.25
N SER A 129 25.80 5.23 2.72
CA SER A 129 26.26 3.92 3.18
C SER A 129 27.72 3.63 2.76
N CYS A 130 28.22 4.35 1.76
CA CYS A 130 29.55 4.11 1.18
C CYS A 130 30.36 5.39 0.94
N HIS A 131 29.69 6.53 0.74
CA HIS A 131 30.31 7.82 0.47
C HIS A 131 30.07 8.77 1.63
N ASP A 132 31.02 9.68 1.84
CA ASP A 132 30.83 10.80 2.74
C ASP A 132 30.19 11.95 1.97
N ALA A 133 28.92 12.26 2.26
CA ALA A 133 28.17 13.26 1.49
C ALA A 133 28.52 14.70 1.87
N ASP A 134 29.16 14.92 3.02
CA ASP A 134 29.66 16.25 3.40
C ASP A 134 30.74 16.75 2.42
N LEU A 135 31.30 15.85 1.60
CA LEU A 135 32.30 16.17 0.60
C LEU A 135 31.71 16.64 -0.75
N TRP A 136 30.43 16.43 -1.01
CA TRP A 136 29.86 16.67 -2.34
C TRP A 136 28.42 17.20 -2.38
N MET A 137 27.65 17.10 -1.30
CA MET A 137 26.32 17.71 -1.21
C MET A 137 26.43 19.16 -0.72
N ASN A 138 25.68 20.04 -1.37
CA ASN A 138 25.45 21.39 -0.89
C ASN A 138 24.53 21.36 0.34
N ASP A 139 24.56 22.41 1.15
CA ASP A 139 23.54 22.64 2.18
C ASP A 139 22.18 22.81 1.49
N ILE A 140 21.31 21.81 1.61
CA ILE A 140 19.96 21.84 1.05
C ILE A 140 19.05 22.38 2.14
N PRO A 141 18.31 23.48 1.90
CA PRO A 141 17.41 24.07 2.88
C PRO A 141 16.21 23.18 3.24
#